data_AF-A0AAI9DBR5-F1
#
_entry.id   AF-A0AAI9DBR5-F1
#
_cell.length_a   1.000
_cell.length_b   1.000
_cell.length_c   1.000
_cell.angle_alpha   90.00
_cell.angle_beta   90.00
_cell.angle_gamma   90.00
#
_symmetry.space_group_name_H-M   'P 1'
#
loop_
_entity.id
_entity.type
_entity.pdbx_description
1 polymer ?
#
loop_
_entity_poly.entity_id
_entity_poly.type
_entity_poly.pdbx_seq_one_letter_code
_entity_poly.pdbx_strand_id
1 'polypeptide(L)' 'MPMFKVTLKWNGEPWEKIIEAEDEGDCAEHIYLWAVIGAKANITELDIKEILQQ' A
#
# COMPACT_ATOMS: atom_id res chain seq x y z
N MET A 1 12.49 -9.32 3.94
CA MET A 1 12.70 -8.01 3.30
C MET A 1 12.07 -6.94 4.20
N PRO A 2 12.22 -5.63 3.94
CA PRO A 2 11.52 -4.61 4.71
C PRO A 2 10.01 -4.83 4.72
N MET A 3 9.36 -4.41 5.80
CA MET A 3 7.91 -4.50 5.97
C MET A 3 7.35 -3.09 5.99
N PHE A 4 6.25 -2.86 5.28
CA PHE A 4 5.62 -1.55 5.17
C PHE A 4 4.19 -1.61 5.67
N LYS A 5 3.84 -0.72 6.58
CA LYS A 5 2.45 -0.44 6.92
C LYS A 5 1.90 0.53 5.87
N VAL A 6 0.86 0.10 5.17
CA VAL A 6 0.14 0.90 4.19
C VAL A 6 -1.24 1.24 4.72
N THR A 7 -1.59 2.51 4.67
CA THR A 7 -2.94 3.01 4.94
C THR A 7 -3.40 3.86 3.77
N LEU A 8 -4.65 3.69 3.34
CA LEU A 8 -5.24 4.42 2.21
C LEU A 8 -6.77 4.38 2.27
N LYS A 9 -7.43 5.01 1.29
CA LYS A 9 -8.84 4.77 0.98
C LYS A 9 -9.03 4.17 -0.41
N TRP A 10 -9.83 3.12 -0.52
CA TRP A 10 -10.32 2.53 -1.77
C TRP A 10 -11.73 3.02 -2.04
N ASN A 11 -11.91 3.83 -3.08
CA ASN A 11 -13.21 4.43 -3.42
C ASN A 11 -13.90 5.15 -2.24
N GLY A 12 -13.10 5.73 -1.33
CA GLY A 12 -13.57 6.40 -0.12
C GLY A 12 -13.59 5.53 1.14
N GLU A 13 -13.51 4.20 1.02
CA GLU A 13 -13.49 3.28 2.16
C GLU A 13 -12.07 3.10 2.71
N PRO A 14 -11.86 3.24 4.04
CA PRO A 14 -10.54 3.11 4.63
C PRO A 14 -10.00 1.68 4.51
N TRP A 15 -8.70 1.55 4.28
CA TRP A 15 -8.00 0.28 4.17
C TRP A 15 -6.60 0.37 4.77
N GLU A 16 -6.18 -0.69 5.45
CA GLU A 16 -4.86 -0.81 6.05
C GLU A 16 -4.31 -2.23 5.88
N LYS A 17 -3.02 -2.37 5.58
CA LYS A 17 -2.33 -3.66 5.55
C LYS A 17 -0.82 -3.52 5.76
N ILE A 18 -0.19 -4.59 6.25
CA ILE A 18 1.26 -4.73 6.24
C ILE A 18 1.67 -5.53 4.99
N ILE A 19 2.63 -5.00 4.24
CA ILE A 19 3.14 -5.56 2.97
C ILE A 19 4.64 -5.73 3.09
N GLU A 20 5.14 -6.91 2.70
CA GLU A 20 6.57 -7.12 2.47
C GLU A 20 6.93 -6.60 1.08
N ALA A 21 7.93 -5.72 0.99
CA ALA A 21 8.38 -5.11 -0.26
C ALA A 21 9.89 -4.81 -0.18
N GLU A 22 10.54 -4.62 -1.33
CA GLU A 22 11.98 -4.30 -1.38
C GLU A 22 12.26 -2.89 -0.86
N ASP A 23 11.40 -1.93 -1.22
CA ASP A 23 11.42 -0.54 -0.78
C ASP A 23 10.01 0.09 -0.85
N GLU A 24 9.90 1.39 -0.54
CA GLU A 24 8.63 2.13 -0.59
C GLU A 24 8.04 2.19 -2.01
N GLY A 25 8.89 2.25 -3.04
CA GLY A 25 8.48 2.29 -4.44
C GLY A 25 7.87 0.98 -4.89
N ASP A 26 8.53 -0.14 -4.58
CA ASP A 26 7.99 -1.50 -4.80
C ASP A 26 6.68 -1.72 -4.03
N CYS A 27 6.59 -1.22 -2.80
CA CYS A 27 5.35 -1.24 -2.03
C CYS A 27 4.21 -0.47 -2.71
N ALA A 28 4.50 0.72 -3.25
CA ALA A 28 3.54 1.52 -3.98
C ALA A 28 3.09 0.83 -5.29
N GLU A 29 4.02 0.25 -6.05
CA GLU A 29 3.69 -0.50 -7.28
C GLU A 29 2.76 -1.68 -6.98
N HIS A 30 3.03 -2.46 -5.93
CA HIS A 30 2.12 -3.53 -5.49
C HIS A 30 0.70 -3.01 -5.24
N ILE A 31 0.55 -1.89 -4.52
CA ILE A 31 -0.75 -1.29 -4.22
C ILE A 31 -1.46 -0.83 -5.50
N TYR A 32 -0.77 -0.11 -6.39
CA TYR A 32 -1.34 0.36 -7.65
C TYR A 32 -1.77 -0.79 -8.55
N LEU A 33 -0.97 -1.85 -8.66
CA LEU A 33 -1.29 -3.02 -9.48
C LEU A 33 -2.57 -3.72 -8.98
N TRP A 34 -2.69 -3.91 -7.67
CA TRP A 34 -3.86 -4.57 -7.08
C TRP A 34 -5.12 -3.71 -7.16
N ALA A 35 -5.03 -2.46 -6.72
CA ALA A 35 -6.20 -1.62 -6.54
C ALA A 35 -6.66 -0.97 -7.86
N VAL A 36 -5.75 -0.45 -8.68
CA VAL A 36 -6.12 0.26 -9.91
C VAL A 36 -6.35 -0.71 -11.06
N ILE A 37 -5.44 -1.66 -11.27
CA ILE A 37 -5.55 -2.59 -12.40
C ILE A 37 -6.52 -3.73 -12.06
N GLY A 38 -6.36 -4.37 -10.90
CA GLY A 38 -7.18 -5.51 -10.48
C GLY A 38 -8.62 -5.13 -10.11
N ALA A 39 -8.78 -4.13 -9.25
CA ALA A 39 -10.09 -3.75 -8.69
C ALA A 39 -10.73 -2.52 -9.36
N LYS A 40 -10.05 -1.83 -10.28
CA LYS A 40 -10.49 -0.55 -10.88
C LYS A 40 -10.90 0.48 -9.82
N ALA A 41 -10.23 0.47 -8.67
CA ALA A 41 -10.48 1.35 -7.56
C ALA A 41 -9.69 2.66 -7.70
N ASN A 42 -10.29 3.76 -7.24
CA ASN A 42 -9.57 4.99 -6.99
C ASN A 42 -8.90 4.91 -5.62
N ILE A 43 -7.60 5.23 -5.57
CA ILE A 43 -6.83 5.28 -4.33
C ILE A 43 -6.65 6.74 -3.94
N THR A 44 -6.96 7.05 -2.69
CA THR A 44 -6.73 8.37 -2.10
C THR A 44 -6.11 8.22 -0.72
N GLU A 45 -5.44 9.27 -0.23
CA GLU A 45 -4.87 9.31 1.12
C GLU A 45 -3.87 8.17 1.38
N LEU A 46 -3.08 7.80 0.36
CA LEU A 46 -2.04 6.78 0.49
C LEU A 46 -0.91 7.27 1.39
N ASP A 47 -0.62 6.48 2.42
CA ASP A 47 0.51 6.64 3.34
C ASP A 47 1.18 5.27 3.50
N ILE A 48 2.49 5.24 3.28
CA ILE A 48 3.33 4.04 3.36
C ILE A 48 4.42 4.35 4.38
N LYS A 49 4.59 3.46 5.36
CA LYS A 49 5.60 3.59 6.41
C LYS A 49 6.38 2.31 6.57
N GLU A 50 7.70 2.38 6.45
CA GLU A 50 8.58 1.26 6.79
C GLU A 50 8.47 0.94 8.29
N ILE A 51 8.29 -0.34 8.59
CA ILE A 51 8.29 -0.90 9.94
C ILE A 51 9.72 -1.34 10.22
N LEU A 52 10.42 -0.56 11.04
CA LEU A 52 11.72 -0.95 11.56
C LEU A 52 11.53 -2.20 12.43
N GLN A 53 11.98 -3.36 11.95
CA GLN A 53 12.08 -4.57 12.77
C GLN A 53 13.17 -4.33 13.82
N GLN A 54 12.79 -4.33 15.09
CA GLN A 54 13.71 -4.28 16.23
C GLN A 54 14.43 -5.62 16.43
#